data_AF-A0A9D9M582-F1
#
_entry.id   AF-A0A9D9M582-F1
#
_cell.length_a   1.000
_cell.length_b   1.000
_cell.length_c   1.000
_cell.angle_alpha   90.00
_cell.angle_beta   90.00
_cell.angle_gamma   90.00
#
_symmetry.space_group_name_H-M   'P 1'
#
loop_
_entity.id
_entity.type
_entity.pdbx_description
1 polymer ?
#
loop_
_entity_poly.entity_id
_entity_poly.type
_entity_poly.pdbx_seq_one_letter_code
_entity_poly.pdbx_strand_id
1 'polypeptide(L)'
;MTELCFASYVDAIHPALVKHTVKEDAAAFLLESVTGQEIVDSPKGKKKKDLKKDGTLGQLLRGVKPVPEYIRQATVIPEVAKGVVSYFRTQVAQDLNPHLKADLLDSFFVLIDKDITIPEARKESLKALHAGDDLELFLAETFIYAINRVKKPATEEIQQKISIPLLIFTLLYGISIYACTMYTMIKMEEISQPLMAFAFFFSIGLFVFLIGFYFFLWRRDI
;
A
#
# COMPACT_ATOMS: atom_id res chain seq x y z
N MET A 1 -10.00 -6.79 6.46
CA MET A 1 -9.50 -6.40 7.81
C MET A 1 -9.47 -4.88 7.87
N THR A 2 -10.02 -4.27 8.92
CA THR A 2 -9.99 -2.82 9.08
C THR A 2 -8.78 -2.48 9.95
N GLU A 3 -7.81 -1.77 9.37
CA GLU A 3 -6.56 -1.40 10.05
C GLU A 3 -6.47 0.12 10.15
N LEU A 4 -6.10 0.64 11.31
CA LEU A 4 -5.76 2.05 11.49
C LEU A 4 -4.45 2.34 10.75
N CYS A 5 -4.61 2.99 9.62
CA CYS A 5 -3.57 3.49 8.72
C CYS A 5 -4.00 4.83 8.14
N PHE A 6 -3.08 5.53 7.47
CA PHE A 6 -3.38 6.83 6.84
C PHE A 6 -4.65 6.82 5.98
N ALA A 7 -4.86 5.81 5.13
CA ALA A 7 -6.05 5.72 4.29
C ALA A 7 -7.36 5.65 5.10
N SER A 8 -7.43 4.72 6.05
CA SER A 8 -8.61 4.56 6.93
C SER A 8 -8.83 5.78 7.83
N TYR A 9 -7.76 6.48 8.21
CA TYR A 9 -7.84 7.71 8.98
C TYR A 9 -8.51 8.81 8.14
N VAL A 10 -8.08 8.97 6.89
CA VAL A 10 -8.71 9.92 5.95
C VAL A 10 -10.18 9.55 5.73
N ASP A 11 -10.49 8.26 5.58
CA ASP A 11 -11.88 7.81 5.41
C ASP A 11 -12.76 8.12 6.62
N ALA A 12 -12.22 8.10 7.84
CA ALA A 12 -12.96 8.41 9.07
C ALA A 12 -13.19 9.91 9.25
N ILE A 13 -12.20 10.75 8.97
CA ILE A 13 -12.29 12.20 9.19
C ILE A 13 -12.93 12.97 8.03
N HIS A 14 -12.79 12.46 6.80
CA HIS A 14 -13.28 13.13 5.58
C HIS A 14 -14.77 13.53 5.63
N PRO A 15 -15.70 12.69 6.10
CA PRO A 15 -17.12 13.06 6.20
C PRO A 15 -17.40 14.23 7.16
N ALA A 16 -16.50 14.47 8.12
CA ALA A 16 -16.62 15.54 9.09
C ALA A 16 -16.02 16.88 8.60
N LEU A 17 -15.30 16.91 7.48
CA LEU A 17 -14.68 18.13 6.94
C LEU A 17 -15.66 18.91 6.04
N VAL A 18 -15.68 20.24 6.19
CA VAL A 18 -16.62 21.13 5.50
C VAL A 18 -16.06 21.66 4.18
N LYS A 19 -14.80 22.13 4.16
CA LYS A 19 -14.16 22.73 2.98
C LYS A 19 -13.47 21.67 2.12
N HIS A 20 -12.85 20.66 2.73
CA HIS A 20 -12.12 19.61 2.01
C HIS A 20 -13.03 18.40 1.70
N THR A 21 -14.06 18.62 0.88
CA THR A 21 -15.09 17.62 0.55
C THR A 21 -14.63 16.52 -0.41
N VAL A 22 -13.45 16.67 -1.05
CA VAL A 22 -12.85 15.63 -1.88
C VAL A 22 -11.80 14.87 -1.07
N LYS A 23 -11.84 13.52 -1.09
CA LYS A 23 -10.92 12.69 -0.30
C LYS A 23 -9.43 12.99 -0.54
N GLU A 24 -9.05 13.21 -1.79
CA GLU A 24 -7.66 13.56 -2.12
C GLU A 24 -7.25 14.93 -1.56
N ASP A 25 -8.19 15.88 -1.51
CA ASP A 25 -7.95 17.20 -0.93
C ASP A 25 -7.87 17.14 0.60
N ALA A 26 -8.71 16.33 1.25
CA ALA A 26 -8.61 16.04 2.67
C ALA A 26 -7.27 15.37 3.01
N ALA A 27 -6.84 14.38 2.23
CA ALA A 27 -5.55 13.73 2.41
C ALA A 27 -4.38 14.70 2.26
N ALA A 28 -4.42 15.57 1.25
CA ALA A 28 -3.41 16.60 1.03
C ALA A 28 -3.38 17.63 2.17
N PHE A 29 -4.55 18.04 2.66
CA PHE A 29 -4.71 18.97 3.78
C PHE A 29 -4.15 18.39 5.08
N LEU A 30 -4.40 17.13 5.36
CA LEU A 30 -3.84 16.48 6.56
C LEU A 30 -2.33 16.29 6.45
N LEU A 31 -1.79 15.87 5.30
CA LEU A 31 -0.33 15.71 5.14
C LEU A 31 0.43 17.05 5.17
N GLU A 32 -0.25 18.16 4.84
CA GLU A 32 0.31 19.50 4.98
C GLU A 32 0.68 19.83 6.43
N SER A 33 0.03 19.22 7.42
CA SER A 33 0.38 19.39 8.83
C SER A 33 1.81 18.95 9.14
N VAL A 34 2.37 18.01 8.35
CA VAL A 34 3.75 17.54 8.47
C VAL A 34 4.63 18.24 7.45
N THR A 35 4.28 18.17 6.16
CA THR A 35 5.15 18.67 5.07
C THR A 35 5.24 20.19 4.99
N GLY A 36 4.34 20.91 5.64
CA GLY A 36 4.33 22.38 5.69
C GLY A 36 5.29 22.97 6.71
N GLN A 37 5.93 22.14 7.54
CA GLN A 37 6.84 22.62 8.59
C GLN A 37 8.27 22.78 8.05
N GLU A 38 8.94 23.87 8.43
CA GLU A 38 10.26 24.26 7.90
C GLU A 38 11.36 23.22 8.19
N ILE A 39 11.22 22.44 9.26
CA ILE A 39 12.18 21.43 9.71
C ILE A 39 12.17 20.19 8.82
N VAL A 40 11.13 20.00 8.00
CA VAL A 40 10.96 18.80 7.19
C VAL A 40 11.67 18.94 5.85
N ASP A 41 12.86 18.35 5.77
CA ASP A 41 13.60 18.21 4.51
C ASP A 41 12.89 17.23 3.57
N SER A 42 11.97 17.73 2.75
CA SER A 42 11.39 16.92 1.69
C SER A 42 12.46 16.69 0.61
N PRO A 43 12.70 15.43 0.17
CA PRO A 43 13.55 15.18 -0.98
C PRO A 43 12.99 15.94 -2.19
N LYS A 44 13.81 16.84 -2.76
CA LYS A 44 13.49 17.74 -3.88
C LYS A 44 12.47 18.87 -3.58
N GLY A 45 12.19 19.19 -2.33
CA GLY A 45 11.27 20.27 -1.98
C GLY A 45 9.82 20.01 -2.41
N LYS A 46 9.40 18.73 -2.51
CA LYS A 46 8.02 18.34 -2.86
C LYS A 46 7.04 18.94 -1.84
N LYS A 47 6.24 19.90 -2.28
CA LYS A 47 5.17 20.52 -1.47
C LYS A 47 3.84 19.81 -1.72
N LYS A 48 2.80 20.19 -0.98
CA LYS A 48 1.38 19.74 -1.14
C LYS A 48 0.94 19.58 -2.61
N LYS A 49 1.34 20.51 -3.48
CA LYS A 49 0.97 20.51 -4.91
C LYS A 49 1.62 19.38 -5.72
N ASP A 50 2.76 18.87 -5.28
CA ASP A 50 3.52 17.85 -6.00
C ASP A 50 3.02 16.44 -5.68
N LEU A 51 2.53 16.21 -4.45
CA LEU A 51 1.93 14.93 -4.03
C LEU A 51 0.62 14.62 -4.76
N LYS A 52 -0.20 15.66 -5.03
CA LYS A 52 -1.45 15.52 -5.80
C LYS A 52 -1.19 15.26 -7.29
N LYS A 53 -0.21 15.97 -7.88
CA LYS A 53 0.12 15.85 -9.32
C LYS A 53 0.75 14.52 -9.71
N ASP A 54 1.56 13.92 -8.83
CA ASP A 54 2.29 12.67 -9.08
C ASP A 54 1.42 11.42 -8.83
N GLY A 55 0.11 11.57 -8.58
CA GLY A 55 -0.81 10.47 -8.27
C GLY A 55 -0.50 9.71 -6.97
N THR A 56 0.45 10.22 -6.18
CA THR A 56 0.92 9.58 -4.95
C THR A 56 -0.19 9.54 -3.91
N LEU A 57 -0.96 10.62 -3.74
CA LEU A 57 -2.11 10.65 -2.83
C LEU A 57 -3.16 9.59 -3.14
N GLY A 58 -3.51 9.42 -4.42
CA GLY A 58 -4.44 8.37 -4.83
C GLY A 58 -3.92 6.96 -4.54
N GLN A 59 -2.61 6.73 -4.68
CA GLN A 59 -1.98 5.45 -4.33
C GLN A 59 -1.93 5.22 -2.81
N LEU A 60 -1.74 6.28 -2.02
CA LEU A 60 -1.80 6.24 -0.55
C LEU A 60 -3.21 5.91 -0.06
N LEU A 61 -4.22 6.59 -0.60
CA LEU A 61 -5.63 6.37 -0.24
C LEU A 61 -6.12 4.98 -0.62
N ARG A 62 -5.66 4.43 -1.75
CA ARG A 62 -5.93 3.04 -2.12
C ARG A 62 -5.14 2.02 -1.27
N GLY A 63 -4.19 2.47 -0.44
CA GLY A 63 -3.31 1.61 0.33
C GLY A 63 -2.37 0.77 -0.53
N VAL A 64 -2.09 1.22 -1.76
CA VAL A 64 -1.15 0.56 -2.69
C VAL A 64 0.29 0.89 -2.33
N LYS A 65 0.53 2.13 -1.88
CA LYS A 65 1.83 2.56 -1.37
C LYS A 65 1.72 2.96 0.10
N PRO A 66 2.77 2.72 0.90
CA PRO A 66 2.85 3.28 2.24
C PRO A 66 3.13 4.78 2.18
N VAL A 67 2.86 5.48 3.29
CA VAL A 67 3.25 6.88 3.46
C VAL A 67 4.76 7.02 3.23
N PRO A 68 5.22 8.01 2.44
CA PRO A 68 6.64 8.21 2.16
C PRO A 68 7.49 8.27 3.43
N GLU A 69 8.66 7.64 3.38
CA GLU A 69 9.51 7.48 4.55
C GLU A 69 9.91 8.80 5.20
N TYR A 70 10.23 9.83 4.40
CA TYR A 70 10.60 11.15 4.92
C TYR A 70 9.46 11.80 5.74
N ILE A 71 8.19 11.54 5.41
CA ILE A 71 7.04 12.04 6.18
C ILE A 71 6.94 11.28 7.50
N ARG A 72 7.12 9.95 7.48
CA ARG A 72 7.11 9.14 8.70
C ARG A 72 8.20 9.56 9.67
N GLN A 73 9.43 9.64 9.19
CA GLN A 73 10.59 10.06 9.99
C GLN A 73 10.42 11.47 10.56
N ALA A 74 9.85 12.40 9.78
CA ALA A 74 9.56 13.74 10.26
C ALA A 74 8.64 13.73 11.48
N THR A 75 7.60 12.87 11.52
CA THR A 75 6.67 12.82 12.67
C THR A 75 7.28 12.30 13.97
N VAL A 76 8.47 11.67 13.92
CA VAL A 76 9.20 11.24 15.12
C VAL A 76 9.89 12.43 15.81
N ILE A 77 10.14 13.52 15.09
CA ILE A 77 10.76 14.73 15.62
C ILE A 77 9.74 15.44 16.53
N PRO A 78 10.06 15.69 17.82
CA PRO A 78 9.10 16.28 18.76
C PRO A 78 8.55 17.64 18.34
N GLU A 79 9.39 18.47 17.71
CA GLU A 79 9.01 19.78 17.17
C GLU A 79 7.96 19.63 16.08
N VAL A 80 8.14 18.64 15.19
CA VAL A 80 7.20 18.34 14.11
C VAL A 80 5.89 17.82 14.68
N ALA A 81 5.94 16.89 15.65
CA ALA A 81 4.74 16.38 16.31
C ALA A 81 3.94 17.51 16.98
N LYS A 82 4.61 18.43 17.69
CA LYS A 82 3.96 19.63 18.26
C LYS A 82 3.36 20.54 17.19
N GLY A 83 4.06 20.72 16.06
CA GLY A 83 3.55 21.48 14.93
C GLY A 83 2.30 20.85 14.31
N VAL A 84 2.24 19.51 14.24
CA VAL A 84 1.04 18.78 13.81
C VAL A 84 -0.12 19.05 14.76
N VAL A 85 0.07 18.94 16.08
CA VAL A 85 -0.98 19.24 17.06
C VAL A 85 -1.48 20.69 16.92
N SER A 86 -0.57 21.65 16.73
CA SER A 86 -0.91 23.05 16.48
C SER A 86 -1.74 23.23 15.21
N TYR A 87 -1.36 22.56 14.12
CA TYR A 87 -2.10 22.58 12.86
C TYR A 87 -3.51 21.99 13.03
N PHE A 88 -3.66 20.91 13.80
CA PHE A 88 -4.97 20.32 14.07
C PHE A 88 -5.86 21.27 14.86
N ARG A 89 -5.33 21.95 15.87
CA ARG A 89 -6.07 22.95 16.67
C ARG A 89 -6.46 24.20 15.90
N THR A 90 -5.62 24.64 14.96
CA THR A 90 -5.81 25.93 14.28
C THR A 90 -6.46 25.82 12.91
N GLN A 91 -6.17 24.75 12.17
CA GLN A 91 -6.65 24.58 10.79
C GLN A 91 -7.71 23.48 10.70
N VAL A 92 -7.42 22.28 11.20
CA VAL A 92 -8.35 21.14 11.07
C VAL A 92 -9.62 21.40 11.88
N ALA A 93 -9.51 21.87 13.11
CA ALA A 93 -10.65 22.18 13.97
C ALA A 93 -11.61 23.20 13.34
N GLN A 94 -11.09 24.18 12.58
CA GLN A 94 -11.92 25.16 11.86
C GLN A 94 -12.66 24.57 10.66
N ASP A 95 -12.17 23.46 10.12
CA ASP A 95 -12.78 22.78 9.00
C ASP A 95 -13.73 21.64 9.41
N LEU A 96 -13.72 21.26 10.69
CA LEU A 96 -14.62 20.26 11.21
C LEU A 96 -16.04 20.79 11.35
N ASN A 97 -17.02 19.98 10.95
CA ASN A 97 -18.42 20.24 11.22
C ASN A 97 -18.71 20.02 12.72
N PRO A 98 -19.09 21.07 13.49
CA PRO A 98 -19.31 20.94 14.93
C PRO A 98 -20.45 19.97 15.29
N HIS A 99 -21.39 19.73 14.37
CA HIS A 99 -22.51 18.82 14.58
C HIS A 99 -22.13 17.35 14.41
N LEU A 100 -20.98 17.05 13.79
CA LEU A 100 -20.51 15.68 13.54
C LEU A 100 -19.40 15.24 14.50
N LYS A 101 -19.10 16.04 15.54
CA LYS A 101 -18.02 15.73 16.48
C LYS A 101 -18.19 14.37 17.18
N ALA A 102 -19.41 14.07 17.64
CA ALA A 102 -19.71 12.80 18.29
C ALA A 102 -19.60 11.61 17.31
N ASP A 103 -20.14 11.76 16.09
CA ASP A 103 -20.08 10.74 15.06
C ASP A 103 -18.64 10.47 14.60
N LEU A 104 -17.83 11.52 14.52
CA LEU A 104 -16.40 11.44 14.21
C LEU A 104 -15.64 10.63 15.27
N LEU A 105 -15.90 10.93 16.55
CA LEU A 105 -15.29 10.22 17.67
C LEU A 105 -15.67 8.75 17.68
N ASP A 106 -16.95 8.43 17.51
CA ASP A 106 -17.43 7.05 17.44
C ASP A 106 -16.78 6.30 16.26
N SER A 107 -16.68 6.95 15.10
CA SER A 107 -16.02 6.39 13.92
C SER A 107 -14.56 6.02 14.21
N PHE A 108 -13.82 6.86 14.94
CA PHE A 108 -12.44 6.56 15.34
C PHE A 108 -12.35 5.46 16.41
N PHE A 109 -13.25 5.43 17.38
CA PHE A 109 -13.27 4.37 18.40
C PHE A 109 -13.56 3.01 17.78
N VAL A 110 -14.55 2.93 16.90
CA VAL A 110 -14.86 1.73 16.12
C VAL A 110 -13.66 1.30 15.27
N LEU A 111 -12.96 2.26 14.64
CA LEU A 111 -11.77 1.98 13.83
C LEU A 111 -10.62 1.41 14.68
N ILE A 112 -10.36 1.98 15.85
CA ILE A 112 -9.31 1.53 16.77
C ILE A 112 -9.64 0.14 17.34
N ASP A 113 -10.89 -0.11 17.73
CA ASP A 113 -11.31 -1.38 18.33
C ASP A 113 -11.23 -2.54 17.36
N LYS A 114 -11.68 -2.33 16.12
CA LYS A 114 -11.69 -3.35 15.08
C LYS A 114 -10.29 -3.71 14.57
N ASP A 115 -9.29 -2.88 14.82
CA ASP A 115 -7.92 -3.18 14.45
C ASP A 115 -7.28 -4.17 15.43
N ILE A 116 -7.24 -5.44 15.05
CA ILE A 116 -6.65 -6.53 15.83
C ILE A 116 -5.11 -6.47 15.90
N THR A 117 -4.47 -5.65 15.07
CA THR A 117 -3.00 -5.53 15.01
C THR A 117 -2.45 -4.49 15.99
N ILE A 118 -3.33 -3.69 16.60
CA ILE A 118 -2.95 -2.75 17.65
C ILE A 118 -3.04 -3.48 19.00
N PRO A 119 -1.96 -3.48 19.82
CA PRO A 119 -2.00 -4.02 21.16
C PRO A 119 -3.05 -3.31 22.03
N GLU A 120 -3.73 -4.04 22.91
CA GLU A 120 -4.85 -3.51 23.71
C GLU A 120 -4.45 -2.29 24.55
N ALA A 121 -3.29 -2.35 25.22
CA ALA A 121 -2.75 -1.22 25.99
C ALA A 121 -2.57 0.07 25.15
N ARG A 122 -2.28 -0.07 23.85
CA ARG A 122 -2.16 1.07 22.94
C ARG A 122 -3.54 1.60 22.52
N LYS A 123 -4.55 0.73 22.35
CA LYS A 123 -5.93 1.15 22.10
C LYS A 123 -6.47 1.98 23.26
N GLU A 124 -6.28 1.48 24.48
CA GLU A 124 -6.65 2.19 25.71
C GLU A 124 -5.96 3.55 25.81
N SER A 125 -4.66 3.60 25.53
CA SER A 125 -3.89 4.85 25.54
C SER A 125 -4.40 5.86 24.52
N LEU A 126 -4.73 5.43 23.29
CA LEU A 126 -5.29 6.31 22.26
C LEU A 126 -6.67 6.83 22.66
N LYS A 127 -7.53 5.98 23.21
CA LYS A 127 -8.87 6.38 23.68
C LYS A 127 -8.83 7.31 24.89
N ALA A 128 -7.86 7.10 25.79
CA ALA A 128 -7.67 7.93 26.98
C ALA A 128 -7.34 9.40 26.64
N LEU A 129 -6.77 9.67 25.45
CA LEU A 129 -6.50 11.05 25.00
C LEU A 129 -7.78 11.87 24.83
N HIS A 130 -8.91 11.23 24.45
CA HIS A 130 -10.19 11.91 24.37
C HIS A 130 -10.84 12.15 25.74
N ALA A 131 -10.51 11.35 26.76
CA ALA A 131 -11.06 11.53 28.11
C ALA A 131 -10.72 12.91 28.73
N GLY A 132 -9.75 13.63 28.17
CA GLY A 132 -9.43 15.02 28.51
C GLY A 132 -10.24 16.10 27.79
N ASP A 133 -11.27 15.73 27.02
CA ASP A 133 -12.14 16.64 26.22
C ASP A 133 -11.39 17.45 25.12
N ASP A 134 -10.16 17.05 24.79
CA ASP A 134 -9.33 17.64 23.74
C ASP A 134 -9.39 16.78 22.48
N LEU A 135 -10.45 17.00 21.69
CA LEU A 135 -10.68 16.30 20.42
C LEU A 135 -9.51 16.52 19.44
N GLU A 136 -8.98 17.73 19.38
CA GLU A 136 -7.94 18.12 18.46
C GLU A 136 -6.62 17.38 18.75
N LEU A 137 -6.27 17.22 20.03
CA LEU A 137 -5.13 16.41 20.45
C LEU A 137 -5.33 14.93 20.13
N PHE A 138 -6.52 14.40 20.42
CA PHE A 138 -6.86 13.01 20.07
C PHE A 138 -6.69 12.74 18.57
N LEU A 139 -7.22 13.64 17.72
CA LEU A 139 -7.11 13.53 16.26
C LEU A 139 -5.65 13.61 15.81
N ALA A 140 -4.86 14.55 16.33
CA ALA A 140 -3.45 14.72 15.97
C ALA A 140 -2.59 13.50 16.35
N GLU A 141 -2.73 12.97 17.56
CA GLU A 141 -1.98 11.80 18.03
C GLU A 141 -2.38 10.52 17.27
N THR A 142 -3.68 10.34 17.02
CA THR A 142 -4.19 9.23 16.22
C THR A 142 -3.71 9.32 14.78
N PHE A 143 -3.59 10.54 14.24
CA PHE A 143 -3.03 10.79 12.91
C PHE A 143 -1.55 10.45 12.82
N ILE A 144 -0.74 10.93 13.78
CA ILE A 144 0.70 10.60 13.86
C ILE A 144 0.89 9.08 13.95
N TYR A 145 0.08 8.41 14.77
CA TYR A 145 0.10 6.96 14.86
C TYR A 145 -0.25 6.29 13.52
N ALA A 146 -1.31 6.74 12.85
CA ALA A 146 -1.77 6.18 11.58
C ALA A 146 -0.77 6.39 10.41
N ILE A 147 0.03 7.47 10.42
CA ILE A 147 1.10 7.71 9.43
C ILE A 147 2.23 6.69 9.57
N ASN A 148 2.61 6.37 10.82
CA ASN A 148 3.74 5.48 11.10
C ASN A 148 3.39 4.00 10.96
N ARG A 149 2.11 3.68 10.80
CA ARG A 149 1.64 2.33 10.52
C ARG A 149 1.88 1.97 9.06
N VAL A 150 2.77 1.01 8.82
CA VAL A 150 2.88 0.36 7.52
C VAL A 150 1.71 -0.58 7.38
N LYS A 151 0.77 -0.28 6.48
CA LYS A 151 -0.21 -1.27 6.04
C LYS A 151 0.57 -2.43 5.44
N LYS A 152 0.51 -3.61 6.06
CA LYS A 152 1.06 -4.81 5.41
C LYS A 152 0.26 -4.97 4.12
N PRO A 153 0.91 -4.97 2.95
CA PRO A 153 0.17 -5.19 1.72
C PRO A 153 -0.51 -6.56 1.86
N ALA A 154 -1.80 -6.67 1.52
CA ALA A 154 -2.54 -7.93 1.47
C ALA A 154 -1.95 -8.94 0.45
N THR A 155 -0.80 -8.62 -0.13
CA THR A 155 -0.10 -9.30 -1.22
C THR A 155 0.56 -10.60 -0.80
N GLU A 156 0.78 -10.87 0.49
CA GLU A 156 1.30 -12.18 0.91
C GLU A 156 0.37 -13.33 0.49
N GLU A 157 -0.95 -13.10 0.38
CA GLU A 157 -1.88 -14.14 -0.10
C GLU A 157 -2.00 -14.21 -1.64
N ILE A 158 -1.77 -13.10 -2.36
CA ILE A 158 -1.98 -13.06 -3.82
C ILE A 158 -0.74 -13.55 -4.59
N GLN A 159 0.47 -13.28 -4.10
CA GLN A 159 1.69 -13.76 -4.76
C GLN A 159 1.86 -15.28 -4.65
N GLN A 160 1.34 -15.91 -3.60
CA GLN A 160 1.38 -17.36 -3.45
C GLN A 160 0.40 -18.07 -4.40
N LYS A 161 -0.70 -17.41 -4.80
CA LYS A 161 -1.78 -18.04 -5.57
C LYS A 161 -1.60 -17.93 -7.09
N ILE A 162 -0.82 -16.98 -7.59
CA ILE A 162 -0.58 -16.81 -9.04
C ILE A 162 0.69 -17.54 -9.50
N SER A 163 1.67 -17.72 -8.61
CA SER A 163 2.94 -18.39 -8.93
C SER A 163 2.78 -19.90 -9.11
N ILE A 164 1.93 -20.56 -8.32
CA ILE A 164 1.74 -22.02 -8.37
C ILE A 164 1.01 -22.48 -9.66
N PRO A 165 -0.10 -21.87 -10.11
CA PRO A 165 -0.81 -22.33 -11.30
C PRO A 165 -0.01 -22.14 -12.58
N LEU A 166 0.74 -21.04 -12.72
CA LEU A 166 1.50 -20.74 -13.93
C LEU A 166 2.72 -21.66 -14.07
N LEU A 167 3.40 -21.97 -12.95
CA LEU A 167 4.55 -22.88 -12.92
C LEU A 167 4.13 -24.34 -13.15
N ILE A 168 2.96 -24.74 -12.64
CA ILE A 168 2.36 -26.04 -12.97
C ILE A 168 1.97 -26.11 -14.45
N PHE A 169 1.40 -25.03 -15.01
CA PHE A 169 1.04 -24.98 -16.43
C PHE A 169 2.27 -25.12 -17.33
N THR A 170 3.38 -24.43 -17.04
CA THR A 170 4.61 -24.54 -17.85
C THR A 170 5.26 -25.92 -17.76
N LEU A 171 5.23 -26.55 -16.58
CA LEU A 171 5.72 -27.91 -16.40
C LEU A 171 4.85 -28.94 -17.14
N LEU A 172 3.52 -28.86 -17.04
CA LEU A 172 2.59 -29.75 -17.75
C LEU A 172 2.68 -29.58 -19.27
N TYR A 173 2.81 -28.34 -19.76
CA TYR A 173 2.99 -28.09 -21.19
C TYR A 173 4.33 -28.63 -21.70
N GLY A 174 5.41 -28.47 -20.92
CA GLY A 174 6.71 -29.04 -21.23
C GLY A 174 6.70 -30.57 -21.30
N ILE A 175 6.03 -31.23 -20.34
CA ILE A 175 5.86 -32.69 -20.32
C ILE A 175 5.02 -33.17 -21.52
N SER A 176 3.96 -32.43 -21.88
CA SER A 176 3.12 -32.76 -23.05
C SER A 176 3.90 -32.68 -24.36
N ILE A 177 4.72 -31.64 -24.55
CA ILE A 177 5.56 -31.50 -25.75
C ILE A 177 6.59 -32.64 -25.80
N TYR A 178 7.23 -32.98 -24.68
CA TYR A 178 8.20 -34.07 -24.61
C TYR A 178 7.57 -35.45 -24.89
N ALA A 179 6.36 -35.71 -24.37
CA ALA A 179 5.62 -36.93 -24.65
C ALA A 179 5.21 -37.01 -26.13
N CYS A 180 4.83 -35.87 -26.74
CA CYS A 180 4.47 -35.79 -28.15
C CYS A 180 5.68 -36.06 -29.06
N THR A 181 6.84 -35.47 -28.77
CA THR A 181 8.07 -35.71 -29.54
C THR A 181 8.53 -37.16 -29.42
N MET A 182 8.50 -37.74 -28.22
CA MET A 182 8.81 -39.16 -28.01
C MET A 182 7.84 -40.09 -28.76
N TYR A 183 6.54 -39.80 -28.73
CA TYR A 183 5.54 -40.59 -29.47
C TYR A 183 5.76 -40.50 -30.99
N THR A 184 6.09 -39.32 -31.52
CA THR A 184 6.43 -39.16 -32.94
C THR A 184 7.73 -39.87 -33.32
N MET A 185 8.73 -39.90 -32.43
CA MET A 185 9.99 -40.64 -32.65
C MET A 185 9.78 -42.15 -32.69
N ILE A 186 8.89 -42.69 -31.83
CA ILE A 186 8.58 -44.13 -31.79
C ILE A 186 7.76 -44.56 -33.02
N LYS A 187 6.91 -43.68 -33.57
CA LYS A 187 6.02 -44.01 -34.69
C LYS A 187 6.63 -43.75 -36.07
N MET A 188 7.76 -43.05 -36.15
CA MET A 188 8.43 -42.65 -37.39
C MET A 188 9.76 -43.40 -37.53
N GLU A 189 9.69 -44.69 -37.85
CA GLU A 189 10.86 -45.55 -38.11
C GLU A 189 11.53 -45.25 -39.48
N GLU A 190 11.05 -44.26 -40.24
CA GLU A 190 11.43 -44.01 -41.64
C GLU A 190 11.79 -42.53 -41.98
N ILE A 191 12.20 -41.70 -41.01
CA ILE A 191 12.66 -40.32 -41.28
C ILE A 191 14.12 -40.14 -40.88
N SER A 192 14.88 -39.44 -41.74
CA SER A 192 16.32 -39.26 -41.59
C SER A 192 16.71 -38.59 -40.26
N GLN A 193 17.72 -39.16 -39.59
CA GLN A 193 18.27 -38.71 -38.30
C GLN A 193 18.51 -37.19 -38.14
N PRO A 194 18.96 -36.41 -39.16
CA PRO A 194 19.21 -34.98 -38.97
C PRO A 194 17.94 -34.17 -38.68
N LEU A 195 16.78 -34.56 -39.24
CA LEU A 195 15.52 -33.84 -39.02
C LEU A 195 15.01 -34.03 -37.58
N MET A 196 15.21 -35.23 -37.03
CA MET A 196 14.86 -35.56 -35.65
C MET A 196 15.76 -34.84 -34.64
N ALA A 197 17.06 -34.74 -34.92
CA ALA A 197 17.98 -33.96 -34.10
C ALA A 197 17.59 -32.47 -34.08
N PHE A 198 17.25 -31.89 -35.24
CA PHE A 198 16.82 -30.49 -35.32
C PHE A 198 15.56 -30.21 -34.50
N ALA A 199 14.53 -31.05 -34.60
CA ALA A 199 13.30 -30.90 -33.82
C ALA A 199 13.56 -31.00 -32.30
N PHE A 200 14.45 -31.90 -31.88
CA PHE A 200 14.83 -32.07 -30.49
C PHE A 200 15.56 -30.83 -29.93
N PHE A 201 16.58 -30.34 -30.65
CA PHE A 201 17.31 -29.13 -30.25
C PHE A 201 16.45 -27.87 -30.29
N PHE A 202 15.53 -27.75 -31.25
CA PHE A 202 14.60 -26.63 -31.35
C PHE A 202 13.64 -26.60 -30.16
N SER A 203 13.10 -27.76 -29.75
CA SER A 203 12.21 -27.86 -28.58
C SER A 203 12.92 -27.49 -27.27
N ILE A 204 14.17 -27.93 -27.09
CA ILE A 204 14.98 -27.58 -25.91
C ILE A 204 15.30 -26.08 -25.91
N GLY A 205 15.69 -25.53 -27.07
CA GLY A 205 15.98 -24.10 -27.22
C GLY A 205 14.78 -23.22 -26.90
N LEU A 206 13.58 -23.58 -27.38
CA LEU A 206 12.34 -22.87 -27.08
C LEU A 206 12.02 -22.91 -25.58
N PHE A 207 12.22 -24.06 -24.92
CA PHE A 207 11.97 -24.22 -23.49
C PHE A 207 12.91 -23.36 -22.64
N VAL A 208 14.22 -23.37 -22.96
CA VAL A 208 15.21 -22.52 -22.28
C VAL A 208 14.91 -21.03 -22.52
N PHE A 209 14.52 -20.66 -23.74
CA PHE A 209 14.13 -19.29 -24.07
C PHE A 209 12.91 -18.82 -23.26
N LEU A 210 11.88 -19.65 -23.13
CA LEU A 210 10.68 -19.32 -22.35
C LEU A 210 10.99 -19.16 -20.85
N ILE A 211 11.86 -20.00 -20.29
CA ILE A 211 12.34 -19.85 -18.91
C ILE A 211 13.14 -18.56 -18.74
N GLY A 212 14.07 -18.28 -19.66
CA GLY A 212 14.87 -17.05 -19.63
C GLY A 212 14.02 -15.80 -19.76
N PHE A 213 13.02 -15.82 -20.66
CA PHE A 213 12.07 -14.72 -20.86
C PHE A 213 11.18 -14.51 -19.63
N TYR A 214 10.76 -15.58 -18.96
CA TYR A 214 10.05 -15.51 -17.68
C TYR A 214 10.90 -14.84 -16.59
N PHE A 215 12.16 -15.23 -16.44
CA PHE A 215 13.10 -14.58 -15.50
C PHE A 215 13.37 -13.11 -15.87
N PHE A 216 13.42 -12.78 -17.16
CA PHE A 216 13.59 -11.41 -17.63
C PHE A 216 12.37 -10.53 -17.30
N LEU A 217 11.15 -11.03 -17.51
CA LEU A 217 9.93 -10.34 -17.11
C LEU A 217 9.85 -10.15 -15.59
N TRP A 218 10.21 -11.18 -14.82
CA TRP A 218 10.24 -11.11 -13.36
C TRP A 218 11.20 -10.05 -12.81
N ARG A 219 12.35 -9.82 -13.47
CA ARG A 219 13.33 -8.82 -13.04
C ARG A 219 12.94 -7.38 -13.37
N ARG A 220 11.97 -7.15 -14.26
CA ARG A 220 11.56 -5.80 -14.69
C ARG A 220 10.61 -5.11 -13.70
N ASP A 221 10.02 -5.87 -12.77
CA ASP A 221 9.06 -5.39 -11.78
C ASP A 221 9.66 -5.24 -10.36
N ILE A 222 11.00 -5.28 -10.23
CA ILE A 222 11.80 -4.93 -9.03
C ILE A 222 12.52 -3.61 -9.29
#